data_AF-A0A1Q6PUW9-F1
#
_entry.id   AF-A0A1Q6PUW9-F1
#
_cell.length_a   1.000
_cell.length_b   1.000
_cell.length_c   1.000
_cell.angle_alpha   90.00
_cell.angle_beta   90.00
_cell.angle_gamma   90.00
#
_symmetry.space_group_name_H-M   'P 1'
#
loop_
_entity.id
_entity.type
_entity.pdbx_description
1 polymer ?
#
loop_
_entity_poly.entity_id
_entity_poly.type
_entity_poly.pdbx_seq_one_letter_code
_entity_poly.pdbx_strand_id
1 'polypeptide(L)'
;MIQPIVRDVMFLSCKSQMATAEDLPVARDLADTLRAHAHECVGMAANMIGVRKRIIAVMAGKTVLVMLNPVITDRQIPFAAQEGCLSLDGERPCLRYQQILMEYQDEQLQRHVQRFSGFTAQVIQHEVDHLEGIII
;
A
#
# COMPACT_ATOMS: atom_id res chain seq x y z
N MET A 1 5.04 15.08 6.40
CA MET A 1 5.90 15.81 5.42
C MET A 1 5.79 15.11 4.07
N ILE A 2 5.79 15.85 2.96
CA ILE A 2 5.79 15.25 1.61
C ILE A 2 7.20 14.69 1.34
N GLN A 3 7.28 13.40 1.02
CA GLN A 3 8.54 12.69 0.76
C GLN A 3 8.75 12.47 -0.74
N PRO A 4 10.01 12.39 -1.22
CA PRO A 4 10.29 12.05 -2.61
C PRO A 4 9.90 10.61 -2.93
N ILE A 5 9.44 10.38 -4.16
CA ILE A 5 9.09 9.04 -4.65
C ILE A 5 10.34 8.27 -5.05
N VAL A 6 10.53 7.09 -4.46
CA VAL A 6 11.61 6.17 -4.78
C VAL A 6 11.28 5.42 -6.07
N ARG A 7 12.23 5.42 -7.02
CA ARG A 7 12.16 4.70 -8.30
C ARG A 7 13.24 3.62 -8.46
N ASP A 8 14.06 3.43 -7.43
CA ASP A 8 15.09 2.38 -7.41
C ASP A 8 14.44 1.00 -7.21
N VAL A 9 14.39 0.21 -8.28
CA VAL A 9 13.80 -1.12 -8.29
C VAL A 9 14.52 -2.09 -7.33
N MET A 10 15.84 -1.96 -7.13
CA MET A 10 16.58 -2.82 -6.21
C MET A 10 16.15 -2.59 -4.76
N PHE A 11 15.94 -1.32 -4.39
CA PHE A 11 15.39 -0.96 -3.09
C PHE A 11 13.93 -1.45 -2.94
N LEU A 12 13.10 -1.20 -3.94
CA LEU A 12 11.68 -1.55 -3.93
C LEU A 12 11.45 -3.06 -3.89
N SER A 13 12.37 -3.85 -4.43
CA SER A 13 12.32 -5.32 -4.42
C SER A 13 12.74 -5.94 -3.07
N CYS A 14 13.07 -5.14 -2.06
CA CYS A 14 13.43 -5.62 -0.73
C CYS A 14 12.21 -5.70 0.18
N LYS A 15 12.07 -6.83 0.89
CA LYS A 15 11.02 -7.01 1.89
C LYS A 15 11.05 -5.95 3.00
N SER A 16 9.86 -5.52 3.38
CA SER A 16 9.62 -4.58 4.46
C SER A 16 9.52 -5.27 5.82
N GLN A 17 10.05 -4.60 6.85
CA GLN A 17 10.05 -5.06 8.24
C GLN A 17 8.77 -4.63 8.96
N MET A 18 8.42 -5.34 10.04
CA MET A 18 7.29 -4.97 10.89
C MET A 18 7.41 -3.52 11.38
N ALA A 19 6.30 -2.80 11.30
CA ALA A 19 6.13 -1.47 11.87
C ALA A 19 5.79 -1.57 13.36
N THR A 20 6.27 -0.60 14.13
CA THR A 20 6.05 -0.44 15.56
C THR A 20 5.52 0.96 15.86
N ALA A 21 5.27 1.26 17.14
CA ALA A 21 4.89 2.62 17.57
C ALA A 21 5.90 3.69 17.15
N GLU A 22 7.20 3.34 17.06
CA GLU A 22 8.26 4.26 16.65
C GLU A 22 8.16 4.66 15.18
N ASP A 23 7.45 3.87 14.37
CA ASP A 23 7.29 4.06 12.93
C ASP A 23 6.04 4.91 12.58
N LEU A 24 5.27 5.39 13.58
CA LEU A 24 4.11 6.25 13.35
C LEU A 24 4.41 7.56 12.57
N PRO A 25 5.59 8.21 12.70
CA PRO A 25 5.94 9.33 11.84
C PRO A 25 5.96 8.96 10.35
N VAL A 26 6.36 7.72 10.01
CA VAL A 26 6.38 7.22 8.62
C VAL A 26 4.96 7.10 8.07
N ALA A 27 4.01 6.61 8.88
CA ALA A 27 2.60 6.57 8.52
C ALA A 27 2.04 7.96 8.16
N ARG A 28 2.41 8.99 8.92
CA ARG A 28 2.00 10.37 8.66
C ARG A 28 2.61 10.91 7.37
N ASP A 29 3.91 10.70 7.18
CA ASP A 29 4.61 11.13 5.96
C ASP A 29 4.06 10.43 4.70
N LEU A 30 3.75 9.15 4.80
CA LEU A 30 3.12 8.38 3.72
C LEU A 30 1.74 8.94 3.38
N ALA A 31 0.91 9.22 4.39
CA ALA A 31 -0.42 9.78 4.19
C ALA A 31 -0.37 11.19 3.59
N ASP A 32 0.55 12.05 4.06
CA ASP A 32 0.75 13.40 3.50
C ASP A 32 1.21 13.35 2.04
N THR A 33 2.13 12.43 1.73
CA THR A 33 2.64 12.24 0.37
C THR A 33 1.52 11.74 -0.55
N LEU A 34 0.75 10.73 -0.13
CA LEU A 34 -0.40 10.26 -0.92
C LEU A 34 -1.43 11.38 -1.16
N ARG A 35 -1.71 12.23 -0.17
CA ARG A 35 -2.62 13.38 -0.36
C ARG A 35 -2.09 14.37 -1.40
N ALA A 36 -0.79 14.65 -1.40
CA ALA A 36 -0.17 15.53 -2.39
C ALA A 36 -0.28 14.97 -3.82
N HIS A 37 -0.26 13.65 -3.96
CA HIS A 37 -0.37 12.94 -5.23
C HIS A 37 -1.79 12.40 -5.53
N ALA A 38 -2.82 12.80 -4.77
CA ALA A 38 -4.17 12.24 -4.89
C ALA A 38 -4.85 12.48 -6.26
N HIS A 39 -4.27 13.33 -7.11
CA HIS A 39 -4.73 13.58 -8.47
C HIS A 39 -4.28 12.50 -9.48
N GLU A 40 -3.26 11.71 -9.14
CA GLU A 40 -2.64 10.70 -10.01
C GLU A 40 -2.38 9.36 -9.30
N CYS A 41 -2.56 9.30 -7.98
CA CYS A 41 -2.23 8.15 -7.15
C CYS A 41 -3.33 7.86 -6.11
N VAL A 42 -3.63 6.58 -5.90
CA VAL A 42 -4.72 6.13 -5.01
C VAL A 42 -4.23 5.23 -3.87
N GLY A 43 -2.96 4.83 -3.87
CA GLY A 43 -2.34 4.00 -2.86
C GLY A 43 -0.82 4.16 -2.87
N MET A 44 -0.19 4.02 -1.70
CA MET A 44 1.25 4.01 -1.56
C MET A 44 1.70 3.08 -0.42
N ALA A 45 2.86 2.46 -0.59
CA ALA A 45 3.58 1.73 0.44
C ALA A 45 4.79 2.52 0.95
N ALA A 46 5.18 2.33 2.21
CA ALA A 46 6.28 3.11 2.82
C ALA A 46 7.63 2.95 2.10
N ASN A 47 7.88 1.84 1.41
CA ASN A 47 9.11 1.68 0.63
C ASN A 47 9.15 2.63 -0.58
N MET A 48 8.00 3.09 -1.08
CA MET A 48 7.93 4.11 -2.14
C MET A 48 8.37 5.50 -1.65
N ILE A 49 8.46 5.72 -0.33
CA ILE A 49 9.05 6.92 0.28
C ILE A 49 10.38 6.63 1.00
N GLY A 50 11.04 5.51 0.66
CA GLY A 50 12.38 5.19 1.15
C GLY A 50 12.42 4.48 2.50
N VAL A 51 11.29 4.00 3.03
CA VAL A 51 11.25 3.34 4.35
C VAL A 51 10.70 1.92 4.24
N ARG A 52 11.53 0.91 4.54
CA ARG A 52 11.14 -0.52 4.46
C ARG A 52 10.38 -0.99 5.70
N LYS A 53 9.24 -0.36 5.97
CA LYS A 53 8.31 -0.73 7.03
C LYS A 53 6.98 -1.16 6.44
N ARG A 54 6.32 -2.13 7.08
CA ARG A 54 5.01 -2.65 6.65
C ARG A 54 3.92 -1.63 6.94
N ILE A 55 3.86 -0.57 6.15
CA ILE A 55 2.88 0.51 6.26
C ILE A 55 2.41 0.84 4.86
N ILE A 56 1.09 0.86 4.67
CA ILE A 56 0.45 1.28 3.42
C ILE A 56 -0.57 2.38 3.73
N ALA A 57 -0.80 3.25 2.75
CA ALA A 57 -1.83 4.27 2.76
C ALA A 57 -2.68 4.13 1.50
N VAL A 58 -4.01 4.20 1.64
CA VAL A 58 -4.95 4.03 0.53
C VAL A 58 -6.02 5.11 0.59
N MET A 59 -6.39 5.66 -0.56
CA MET A 59 -7.48 6.63 -0.67
C MET A 59 -8.83 5.96 -0.41
N ALA A 60 -9.56 6.47 0.59
CA ALA A 60 -10.92 6.10 0.94
C ALA A 60 -11.82 7.32 0.76
N GLY A 61 -12.25 7.55 -0.49
CA GLY A 61 -12.97 8.77 -0.87
C GLY A 61 -12.07 10.01 -0.72
N LYS A 62 -12.42 10.93 0.20
CA LYS A 62 -11.62 12.13 0.50
C LYS A 62 -10.64 11.93 1.66
N THR A 63 -10.61 10.75 2.25
CA THR A 63 -9.77 10.42 3.40
C THR A 63 -8.68 9.44 3.00
N VAL A 64 -7.63 9.34 3.82
CA VAL A 64 -6.58 8.34 3.66
C VAL A 64 -6.74 7.32 4.78
N LEU A 65 -6.88 6.06 4.41
CA LEU A 65 -6.80 4.94 5.34
C LEU A 65 -5.35 4.49 5.42
N VAL A 66 -4.77 4.53 6.63
CA VAL A 66 -3.42 4.01 6.88
C VAL A 66 -3.53 2.66 7.57
N MET A 67 -2.76 1.69 7.09
CA MET A 67 -2.75 0.33 7.61
C MET A 67 -1.31 -0.08 7.93
N LEU A 68 -1.07 -0.37 9.21
CA LEU A 68 0.19 -0.91 9.70
C LEU A 68 0.12 -2.44 9.73
N ASN A 69 1.24 -3.06 9.39
CA ASN A 69 1.42 -4.51 9.38
C ASN A 69 0.29 -5.28 8.64
N PRO A 70 -0.18 -4.83 7.46
CA PRO A 70 -1.28 -5.49 6.78
C PRO A 70 -0.90 -6.90 6.32
N VAL A 71 -1.86 -7.81 6.45
CA VAL A 71 -1.78 -9.21 5.99
C VAL A 71 -3.10 -9.58 5.33
N ILE A 72 -3.05 -10.01 4.07
CA ILE A 72 -4.21 -10.55 3.36
C ILE A 72 -4.37 -12.02 3.74
N THR A 73 -5.45 -12.35 4.44
CA THR A 73 -5.74 -13.70 4.97
C THR A 73 -6.67 -14.52 4.08
N ASP A 74 -7.42 -13.88 3.19
CA ASP A 74 -8.31 -14.54 2.22
C ASP A 74 -8.37 -13.74 0.92
N ARG A 75 -8.52 -14.45 -0.21
CA ARG A 75 -8.57 -13.88 -1.57
C ARG A 75 -9.63 -14.61 -2.38
N GLN A 76 -10.55 -13.88 -2.98
CA GLN A 76 -11.70 -14.44 -3.70
C GLN A 76 -11.90 -13.75 -5.04
N ILE A 77 -12.37 -14.52 -6.03
CA ILE A 77 -12.76 -14.07 -7.38
C ILE A 77 -11.56 -13.42 -8.13
N PRO A 78 -10.66 -14.23 -8.72
CA PRO A 78 -9.53 -13.72 -9.47
C PRO A 78 -9.96 -13.03 -10.78
N PHE A 79 -9.27 -11.96 -11.16
CA PHE A 79 -9.48 -11.25 -12.41
C PHE A 79 -8.17 -10.63 -12.92
N ALA A 80 -8.07 -10.44 -14.24
CA ALA A 80 -6.96 -9.72 -14.86
C ALA A 80 -7.16 -8.22 -14.70
N ALA A 81 -6.09 -7.52 -14.32
CA ALA A 81 -6.06 -6.08 -14.17
C ALA A 81 -4.87 -5.48 -14.93
N GLN A 82 -4.91 -4.17 -15.13
CA GLN A 82 -3.83 -3.36 -15.67
C GLN A 82 -3.56 -2.26 -14.66
N GLU A 83 -2.31 -2.12 -14.21
CA GLU A 83 -1.93 -1.22 -13.11
C GLU A 83 -0.72 -0.38 -13.46
N GLY A 84 -0.68 0.85 -12.93
CA GLY A 84 0.50 1.71 -12.89
C GLY A 84 0.99 1.92 -11.46
N CYS A 85 2.20 2.45 -11.29
CA CYS A 85 2.80 2.75 -9.98
C CYS A 85 3.66 4.02 -10.11
N LEU A 86 3.58 4.95 -9.15
CA LEU A 86 4.40 6.19 -9.17
C LEU A 86 5.92 5.90 -9.20
N SER A 87 6.33 4.73 -8.73
CA SER A 87 7.73 4.29 -8.74
C SER A 87 8.20 3.77 -10.10
N LEU A 88 7.30 3.55 -11.07
CA LEU A 88 7.58 2.93 -12.36
C LEU A 88 7.04 3.76 -13.52
N ASP A 89 7.50 3.45 -14.73
CA ASP A 89 6.93 3.99 -15.97
C ASP A 89 5.92 3.01 -16.58
N GLY A 90 4.80 3.57 -17.06
CA GLY A 90 3.75 2.85 -17.78
C GLY A 90 2.93 1.90 -16.91
N GLU A 91 2.06 1.15 -17.58
CA GLU A 91 1.18 0.18 -16.94
C GLU A 91 1.56 -1.26 -17.30
N ARG A 92 1.28 -2.21 -16.41
CA ARG A 92 1.55 -3.64 -16.59
C ARG A 92 0.34 -4.50 -16.25
N PRO A 93 0.15 -5.64 -16.93
CA PRO A 93 -0.89 -6.58 -16.60
C PRO A 93 -0.55 -7.34 -15.32
N CYS A 94 -1.55 -7.56 -14.46
CA CYS A 94 -1.40 -8.33 -13.23
C CYS A 94 -2.67 -9.14 -12.92
N LEU A 95 -2.55 -10.10 -11.99
CA LEU A 95 -3.68 -10.87 -11.48
C LEU A 95 -4.07 -10.33 -10.09
N ARG A 96 -5.36 -10.04 -9.92
CA ARG A 96 -5.91 -9.49 -8.67
C ARG A 96 -7.16 -10.27 -8.27
N TYR A 97 -7.61 -10.05 -7.05
CA TYR A 97 -8.80 -10.67 -6.48
C TYR A 97 -9.83 -9.59 -6.17
N GLN A 98 -11.08 -9.79 -6.60
CA GLN A 98 -12.13 -8.77 -6.41
C GLN A 98 -12.49 -8.57 -4.95
N GLN A 99 -12.22 -9.56 -4.09
CA GLN A 99 -12.49 -9.49 -2.67
C GLN A 99 -11.32 -10.06 -1.89
N ILE A 100 -10.96 -9.37 -0.80
CA ILE A 100 -9.91 -9.79 0.12
C ILE A 100 -10.38 -9.65 1.56
N LEU A 101 -9.93 -10.55 2.44
CA LEU A 101 -9.96 -10.35 3.89
C LEU A 101 -8.57 -9.94 4.35
N MET A 102 -8.50 -8.92 5.19
CA MET A 102 -7.25 -8.38 5.68
C MET A 102 -7.26 -8.24 7.20
N GLU A 103 -6.13 -8.55 7.81
CA GLU A 103 -5.78 -8.12 9.16
C GLU A 103 -4.77 -6.99 9.10
N TYR A 104 -4.95 -5.95 9.91
CA TYR A 104 -4.01 -4.83 10.00
C TYR A 104 -4.14 -4.11 11.35
N GLN A 105 -3.25 -3.16 11.60
CA GLN A 105 -3.31 -2.23 12.73
C GLN A 105 -3.57 -0.80 12.24
N ASP A 106 -4.37 -0.04 12.97
CA ASP A 106 -4.51 1.41 12.74
C ASP A 106 -3.36 2.21 13.38
N GLU A 107 -3.42 3.54 13.27
CA GLU A 107 -2.44 4.46 13.87
C GLU A 107 -2.44 4.43 15.41
N GLN A 108 -3.48 3.87 16.04
CA GLN A 108 -3.56 3.62 17.48
C GLN A 108 -3.08 2.20 17.84
N LEU A 109 -2.53 1.46 16.86
CA LEU A 109 -2.06 0.09 16.96
C LEU A 109 -3.16 -0.93 17.29
N GLN A 110 -4.43 -0.55 17.13
CA GLN A 110 -5.57 -1.44 17.33
C GLN A 110 -5.72 -2.37 16.13
N ARG A 111 -5.98 -3.65 16.39
CA ARG A 111 -6.13 -4.66 15.36
C ARG A 111 -7.51 -4.60 14.73
N HIS A 112 -7.54 -4.67 13.40
CA HIS A 112 -8.74 -4.73 12.58
C HIS A 112 -8.72 -5.98 11.73
N VAL A 113 -9.90 -6.56 11.52
CA VAL A 113 -10.15 -7.63 10.53
C VAL A 113 -11.27 -7.15 9.63
N GLN A 114 -10.96 -6.88 8.35
CA GLN A 114 -11.89 -6.21 7.45
C GLN A 114 -11.87 -6.83 6.06
N ARG A 115 -13.06 -6.92 5.44
CA ARG A 115 -13.21 -7.25 4.03
C ARG A 115 -13.13 -5.99 3.18
N PHE A 116 -12.38 -6.06 2.10
CA PHE A 116 -12.33 -5.05 1.05
C PHE A 116 -12.73 -5.68 -0.28
N SER A 117 -13.34 -4.88 -1.14
CA SER A 117 -13.80 -5.34 -2.46
C SER A 117 -13.58 -4.31 -3.55
N GLY A 118 -13.62 -4.78 -4.81
CA GLY A 118 -13.52 -3.93 -6.00
C GLY A 118 -12.18 -3.21 -6.09
N PHE A 119 -12.21 -1.96 -6.55
CA PHE A 119 -11.00 -1.18 -6.80
C PHE A 119 -10.16 -0.96 -5.54
N THR A 120 -10.77 -0.72 -4.38
CA THR A 120 -10.02 -0.59 -3.12
C THR A 120 -9.28 -1.88 -2.77
N ALA A 121 -9.89 -3.06 -2.99
CA ALA A 121 -9.19 -4.33 -2.79
C ALA A 121 -7.99 -4.47 -3.75
N GLN A 122 -8.15 -4.06 -5.00
CA GLN A 122 -7.06 -4.08 -5.99
C GLN A 122 -5.88 -3.20 -5.56
N VAL A 123 -6.13 -1.94 -5.18
CA VAL A 123 -5.10 -1.02 -4.69
C VAL A 123 -4.40 -1.59 -3.46
N ILE A 124 -5.16 -2.11 -2.50
CA ILE A 124 -4.59 -2.72 -1.30
C ILE A 124 -3.67 -3.91 -1.63
N GLN A 125 -4.04 -4.76 -2.59
CA GLN A 125 -3.19 -5.86 -3.04
C GLN A 125 -1.87 -5.34 -3.62
N HIS A 126 -1.92 -4.29 -4.44
CA HIS A 126 -0.74 -3.64 -4.98
C HIS A 126 0.19 -3.12 -3.87
N GLU A 127 -0.34 -2.38 -2.90
CA GLU A 127 0.49 -1.83 -1.82
C GLU A 127 1.06 -2.92 -0.90
N VAL A 128 0.34 -4.02 -0.70
CA VAL A 128 0.85 -5.18 0.05
C VAL A 128 1.97 -5.90 -0.72
N ASP A 129 1.88 -6.01 -2.04
CA ASP A 129 2.95 -6.59 -2.87
C ASP A 129 4.26 -5.79 -2.71
N HIS A 130 4.17 -4.46 -2.68
CA HIS A 130 5.32 -3.59 -2.37
C HIS A 130 5.98 -3.94 -1.02
N LEU A 131 5.21 -4.30 0.01
CA LEU A 131 5.77 -4.71 1.31
C LEU A 131 6.55 -6.03 1.22
N GLU A 132 6.17 -6.90 0.28
CA GLU A 132 6.83 -8.17 0.01
C GLU A 132 8.02 -8.04 -0.98
N GLY A 133 8.30 -6.83 -1.46
CA GLY A 133 9.30 -6.60 -2.49
C GLY A 133 8.85 -7.07 -3.88
N ILE A 134 7.55 -7.18 -4.09
CA ILE A 134 6.95 -7.58 -5.37
C ILE A 134 6.48 -6.31 -6.06
N ILE A 135 6.97 -6.08 -7.27
CA ILE A 135 6.69 -4.92 -8.09
C ILE A 135 6.00 -5.41 -9.36
N ILE A 136 4.95 -4.71 -9.79
CA ILE A 136 4.15 -5.06 -10.99
C ILE A 136 4.94 -5.02 -12.30
#